data_AF-A0A1I1IE85-F1
#
_entry.id   AF-A0A1I1IE85-F1
#
_cell.length_a   1.000
_cell.length_b   1.000
_cell.length_c   1.000
_cell.angle_alpha   90.00
_cell.angle_beta   90.00
_cell.angle_gamma   90.00
#
_symmetry.space_group_name_H-M   'P 1'
#
loop_
_entity.id
_entity.type
_entity.pdbx_description
1 polymer ?
#
loop_
_entity_poly.entity_id
_entity_poly.type
_entity_poly.pdbx_seq_one_letter_code
_entity_poly.pdbx_strand_id
1 'polypeptide(L)'
;MRIFIAVFLLVIFLTESIGQTLKINDSIKCENIKIDIKVENKDSQKQIQINMSNSNSTKDIWTILTGLLTPIIALGGLGIAYRQWVVQRYRAKFDLFERRMKVYENIREVLISILRNNTLEGINMEDFYMNVRHSKFLFNKEISAYIEQIDKNVSDFQTDCMKLGENEKAPFMTEEQRNKVLDNKYNTLDWLSKQVKILDNNFSSFMEISKI
;
A
#
# COMPACT_ATOMS: atom_id res chain seq x y z
N MET A 1 -2.03 1.18 -41.28
CA MET A 1 -2.63 0.05 -40.53
C MET A 1 -1.86 -0.31 -39.25
N ARG A 2 -0.53 -0.52 -39.29
CA ARG A 2 0.26 -0.91 -38.08
C ARG A 2 0.28 0.13 -36.95
N ILE A 3 0.34 1.43 -37.26
CA ILE A 3 0.37 2.50 -36.24
C ILE A 3 -0.98 2.62 -35.51
N PHE A 4 -2.10 2.48 -36.23
CA PHE A 4 -3.43 2.50 -35.63
C PHE A 4 -3.64 1.36 -34.64
N ILE A 5 -3.15 0.16 -34.97
CA ILE A 5 -3.20 -0.98 -34.05
C ILE A 5 -2.36 -0.69 -32.79
N ALA A 6 -1.19 -0.08 -32.93
CA ALA A 6 -0.36 0.28 -31.78
C ALA A 6 -1.02 1.33 -30.88
N VAL A 7 -1.64 2.37 -31.46
CA VAL A 7 -2.37 3.40 -30.70
C VAL A 7 -3.60 2.83 -30.03
N PHE A 8 -4.35 1.98 -30.74
CA PHE A 8 -5.54 1.33 -30.23
C PHE A 8 -5.21 0.36 -29.08
N LEU A 9 -4.14 -0.43 -29.21
CA LEU A 9 -3.64 -1.27 -28.12
C LEU A 9 -3.14 -0.45 -26.94
N LEU A 10 -2.50 0.71 -27.18
CA LEU A 10 -2.03 1.59 -26.12
C LEU A 10 -3.20 2.27 -25.38
N VAL A 11 -4.28 2.64 -26.07
CA VAL A 11 -5.52 3.16 -25.45
C VAL A 11 -6.26 2.07 -24.66
N ILE A 12 -6.31 0.83 -25.16
CA ILE A 12 -6.87 -0.31 -24.42
C ILE A 12 -6.05 -0.60 -23.16
N PHE A 13 -4.73 -0.65 -23.28
CA PHE A 13 -3.83 -0.89 -22.14
C PHE A 13 -3.92 0.21 -21.09
N LEU A 14 -4.10 1.47 -21.51
CA LEU A 14 -4.31 2.60 -20.61
C LEU A 14 -5.69 2.59 -19.95
N THR A 15 -6.73 2.06 -20.59
CA THR A 15 -8.10 2.00 -20.03
C THR A 15 -8.29 0.81 -19.09
N GLU A 16 -7.63 -0.33 -19.32
CA GLU A 16 -7.58 -1.45 -18.36
C GLU A 16 -6.88 -1.08 -17.05
N SER A 17 -5.82 -0.26 -17.11
CA SER A 17 -5.13 0.27 -15.91
C SER A 17 -6.02 1.15 -15.02
N ILE A 18 -7.14 1.67 -15.56
CA ILE A 18 -8.05 2.60 -14.89
C ILE A 18 -9.37 1.90 -14.47
N GLY A 19 -9.55 0.61 -14.78
CA GLY A 19 -10.71 -0.17 -14.34
C GLY A 19 -12.05 0.24 -14.97
N GLN A 20 -12.04 0.90 -16.13
CA GLN A 20 -13.25 1.25 -16.88
C GLN A 20 -13.30 0.50 -18.21
N THR A 21 -14.39 -0.26 -18.43
CA THR A 21 -14.64 -0.99 -19.68
C THR A 21 -15.34 -0.07 -20.68
N LEU A 22 -14.63 0.39 -21.70
CA LEU A 22 -15.23 1.06 -22.86
C LEU A 22 -15.55 0.01 -23.94
N LYS A 23 -16.85 -0.28 -24.14
CA LYS A 23 -17.34 -0.98 -25.33
C LYS A 23 -17.37 0.01 -26.49
N ILE A 24 -16.43 -0.13 -27.42
CA ILE A 24 -16.48 0.58 -28.71
C ILE A 24 -16.76 -0.46 -29.79
N ASN A 25 -18.00 -0.47 -30.24
CA ASN A 25 -18.48 -1.17 -31.41
C ASN A 25 -18.50 -0.10 -32.51
N ASP A 26 -17.62 -0.20 -33.53
CA ASP A 26 -17.93 0.29 -34.87
C ASP A 26 -16.87 -0.09 -35.91
N SER A 27 -17.37 -0.55 -37.06
CA SER A 27 -16.63 -0.95 -38.25
C SER A 27 -16.15 0.26 -39.04
N ILE A 28 -14.84 0.36 -39.28
CA ILE A 28 -14.26 1.39 -40.14
C ILE A 28 -14.49 1.02 -41.61
N LYS A 29 -15.39 1.76 -42.28
CA LYS A 29 -15.63 1.70 -43.74
C LYS A 29 -14.64 2.64 -44.45
N CYS A 30 -13.78 2.09 -45.32
CA CYS A 30 -12.89 2.88 -46.18
C CYS A 30 -13.64 3.29 -47.46
N GLU A 31 -14.07 4.56 -47.55
CA GLU A 31 -15.01 5.03 -48.59
C GLU A 31 -14.38 5.64 -49.85
N ASN A 32 -13.05 5.74 -50.00
CA ASN A 32 -12.46 6.55 -51.08
C ASN A 32 -11.36 5.86 -51.91
N ILE A 33 -11.67 4.74 -52.59
CA ILE A 33 -10.80 4.18 -53.65
C ILE A 33 -11.60 4.05 -54.94
N LYS A 34 -11.34 4.92 -55.91
CA LYS A 34 -11.82 4.77 -57.30
C LYS A 34 -10.76 4.03 -58.11
N ILE A 35 -11.15 2.91 -58.73
CA ILE A 35 -10.32 2.13 -59.63
C ILE A 35 -10.91 2.30 -61.02
N ASP A 36 -10.22 3.04 -61.89
CA ASP A 36 -10.57 3.10 -63.32
C ASP A 36 -9.73 2.07 -64.08
N ILE A 37 -10.41 1.10 -64.69
CA ILE A 37 -9.79 0.04 -65.50
C ILE A 37 -9.96 0.44 -66.96
N LYS A 38 -8.86 0.79 -67.64
CA LYS A 38 -8.85 1.02 -69.08
C LYS A 38 -8.18 -0.16 -69.77
N VAL A 39 -8.95 -0.91 -70.57
CA VAL A 39 -8.46 -2.04 -71.37
C VAL A 39 -8.26 -1.54 -72.80
N GLU A 40 -7.01 -1.45 -73.23
CA GLU A 40 -6.65 -1.05 -74.60
C GLU A 40 -6.11 -2.27 -75.35
N ASN A 41 -6.71 -2.58 -76.50
CA ASN A 41 -6.40 -3.77 -77.28
C ASN A 41 -5.53 -3.37 -78.48
N LYS A 42 -4.22 -3.53 -78.34
CA LYS A 42 -3.26 -3.42 -79.43
C LYS A 42 -2.64 -4.80 -79.63
N ASP A 43 -2.99 -5.42 -80.75
CA ASP A 43 -2.41 -6.63 -81.35
C ASP A 43 -1.73 -7.63 -80.40
N SER A 44 -2.51 -8.64 -80.01
CA SER A 44 -2.09 -9.96 -79.53
C SER A 44 -1.29 -10.08 -78.22
N GLN A 45 -1.17 -9.05 -77.39
CA GLN A 45 -0.94 -9.22 -75.94
C GLN A 45 -1.77 -8.23 -75.10
N LYS A 46 -2.76 -8.76 -74.35
CA LYS A 46 -3.53 -7.98 -73.37
C LYS A 46 -2.64 -7.63 -72.17
N GLN A 47 -2.19 -6.39 -72.07
CA GLN A 47 -1.62 -5.87 -70.83
C GLN A 47 -2.64 -4.98 -70.13
N ILE A 48 -3.03 -5.37 -68.92
CA ILE A 48 -3.90 -4.57 -68.05
C ILE A 48 -3.00 -3.61 -67.27
N GLN A 49 -2.99 -2.33 -67.65
CA GLN A 49 -2.30 -1.30 -66.87
C GLN A 49 -3.23 -0.77 -65.78
N ILE A 50 -2.96 -1.15 -64.53
CA ILE A 50 -3.67 -0.62 -63.35
C ILE A 50 -2.89 0.61 -62.88
N ASN A 51 -3.33 1.80 -63.30
CA ASN A 51 -2.78 3.05 -62.79
C ASN A 51 -3.51 3.44 -61.49
N MET A 52 -2.88 3.17 -60.34
CA MET A 52 -3.36 3.67 -59.06
C MET A 52 -3.00 5.15 -58.92
N SER A 53 -3.97 6.04 -59.16
CA SER A 53 -3.86 7.47 -58.83
C SER A 53 -3.80 7.63 -57.31
N ASN A 54 -2.59 7.80 -56.77
CA ASN A 54 -2.37 8.06 -55.35
C ASN A 54 -2.70 9.54 -55.08
N SER A 55 -3.95 9.83 -54.69
CA SER A 55 -4.35 11.21 -54.40
C SER A 55 -3.51 11.77 -53.25
N ASN A 56 -2.63 12.73 -53.54
CA ASN A 56 -1.72 13.35 -52.57
C ASN A 56 -2.43 13.89 -51.30
N SER A 57 -3.73 14.22 -51.43
CA SER A 57 -4.58 14.69 -50.33
C SER A 57 -4.68 13.73 -49.13
N THR A 58 -4.52 12.41 -49.31
CA THR A 58 -4.61 11.47 -48.18
C THR A 58 -3.32 11.43 -47.35
N LYS A 59 -2.15 11.64 -47.97
CA LYS A 59 -0.84 11.63 -47.28
C LYS A 59 -0.71 12.77 -46.28
N ASP A 60 -1.30 13.93 -46.59
CA ASP A 60 -1.26 15.11 -45.73
C ASP A 60 -2.08 14.91 -44.45
N ILE A 61 -3.28 14.31 -44.57
CA ILE A 61 -4.16 13.99 -43.43
C ILE A 61 -3.48 13.00 -42.47
N TRP A 62 -2.84 11.96 -43.01
CA TRP A 62 -2.11 10.97 -42.21
C TRP A 62 -0.95 11.61 -41.43
N THR A 63 -0.21 12.51 -42.09
CA THR A 63 0.95 13.19 -41.48
C THR A 63 0.52 14.09 -40.33
N ILE A 64 -0.56 14.86 -40.51
CA ILE A 64 -1.12 15.74 -39.48
C ILE A 64 -1.63 14.92 -38.28
N LEU A 65 -2.35 13.81 -38.54
CA LEU A 65 -2.88 12.96 -37.48
C LEU A 65 -1.77 12.30 -36.64
N THR A 66 -0.70 11.82 -37.29
CA THR A 66 0.45 11.26 -36.57
C THR A 66 1.23 12.31 -35.77
N GLY A 67 1.29 13.56 -36.25
CA GLY A 67 1.92 14.67 -35.53
C GLY A 67 1.17 15.08 -34.26
N LEU A 68 -0.17 15.02 -34.27
CA LEU A 68 -1.01 15.37 -33.11
C LEU A 68 -1.04 14.26 -32.03
N LEU A 69 -0.69 13.03 -32.39
CA LEU A 69 -0.70 11.90 -31.46
C LEU A 69 0.35 12.05 -30.34
N THR A 70 1.57 12.49 -30.71
CA THR A 70 2.68 12.69 -29.77
C THR A 70 2.34 13.66 -28.64
N PRO A 71 1.81 14.88 -28.89
CA PRO A 71 1.42 15.79 -27.81
C PRO A 71 0.24 15.27 -26.98
N ILE A 72 -0.71 14.53 -27.58
CA ILE A 72 -1.81 13.92 -26.82
C ILE A 72 -1.27 12.88 -25.82
N ILE A 73 -0.37 12.00 -26.27
CA ILE A 73 0.27 11.01 -25.39
C ILE A 73 1.11 11.72 -24.32
N ALA A 74 1.85 12.78 -24.69
CA ALA A 74 2.65 13.54 -23.75
C ALA A 74 1.78 14.20 -22.65
N LEU A 75 0.67 14.84 -23.02
CA LEU A 75 -0.28 15.42 -22.08
C LEU A 75 -0.96 14.34 -21.21
N GLY A 76 -1.31 13.19 -21.80
CA GLY A 76 -1.84 12.05 -21.06
C GLY A 76 -0.85 11.52 -20.02
N GLY A 77 0.41 11.36 -20.41
CA GLY A 77 1.49 10.93 -19.52
C GLY A 77 1.72 11.91 -18.37
N LEU A 78 1.73 13.22 -18.64
CA LEU A 78 1.82 14.27 -17.63
C LEU A 78 0.64 14.20 -16.63
N GLY A 79 -0.58 14.00 -17.14
CA GLY A 79 -1.77 13.84 -16.29
C GLY A 79 -1.70 12.62 -15.38
N ILE A 80 -1.23 11.48 -15.90
CA ILE A 80 -1.04 10.25 -15.11
C ILE A 80 0.05 10.46 -14.06
N ALA A 81 1.20 11.03 -14.43
CA ALA A 81 2.30 11.30 -13.51
C ALA A 81 1.87 12.23 -12.36
N TYR A 82 1.09 13.27 -12.66
CA TYR A 82 0.53 14.16 -11.66
C TYR A 82 -0.39 13.41 -10.68
N ARG A 83 -1.29 12.56 -11.18
CA ARG A 83 -2.16 11.74 -10.33
C ARG A 83 -1.36 10.76 -9.46
N GLN A 84 -0.34 10.11 -10.03
CA GLN A 84 0.53 9.20 -9.29
C GLN A 84 1.26 9.93 -8.15
N TRP A 85 1.75 11.14 -8.40
CA TRP A 85 2.41 11.97 -7.38
C TRP A 85 1.46 12.29 -6.22
N VAL A 86 0.23 12.70 -6.52
CA VAL A 86 -0.79 12.98 -5.51
C VAL A 86 -1.10 11.72 -4.69
N VAL A 87 -1.30 10.56 -5.34
CA VAL A 87 -1.57 9.27 -4.65
C VAL A 87 -0.41 8.86 -3.75
N GLN A 88 0.84 9.00 -4.19
CA GLN A 88 2.02 8.67 -3.38
C GLN A 88 2.10 9.50 -2.10
N ARG A 89 1.70 10.78 -2.14
CA ARG A 89 1.65 11.65 -0.95
C ARG A 89 0.63 11.16 0.07
N TYR A 90 -0.56 10.75 -0.38
CA TYR A 90 -1.58 10.19 0.52
C TYR A 90 -1.16 8.82 1.07
N ARG A 91 -0.52 7.99 0.25
CA ARG A 91 -0.02 6.68 0.68
C ARG A 91 0.99 6.78 1.81
N ALA A 92 1.94 7.73 1.73
CA ALA A 92 2.92 7.92 2.79
C ALA A 92 2.29 8.25 4.16
N LYS A 93 1.20 9.04 4.16
CA LYS A 93 0.43 9.37 5.37
C LYS A 93 -0.30 8.16 5.94
N PHE A 94 -0.94 7.38 5.06
CA PHE A 94 -1.64 6.17 5.43
C PHE A 94 -0.70 5.09 5.98
N ASP A 95 0.44 4.87 5.32
CA ASP A 95 1.47 3.93 5.77
C ASP A 95 2.01 4.29 7.18
N LEU A 96 2.15 5.59 7.48
CA LEU A 96 2.54 6.05 8.82
C LEU A 96 1.45 5.75 9.86
N PHE A 97 0.18 6.00 9.51
CA PHE A 97 -0.96 5.69 10.37
C PHE A 97 -1.05 4.19 10.67
N GLU A 98 -0.96 3.33 9.66
CA GLU A 98 -0.99 1.87 9.85
C GLU A 98 0.14 1.40 10.78
N ARG A 99 1.36 1.92 10.60
CA ARG A 99 2.49 1.59 11.48
C ARG A 99 2.24 2.00 12.93
N ARG A 100 1.66 3.18 13.15
CA ARG A 100 1.29 3.65 14.52
C ARG A 100 0.18 2.80 15.12
N MET A 101 -0.84 2.45 14.33
CA MET A 101 -1.94 1.59 14.76
C MET A 101 -1.43 0.22 15.18
N LYS A 102 -0.53 -0.38 14.39
CA LYS A 102 0.09 -1.67 14.71
C LYS A 102 0.81 -1.64 16.06
N VAL A 103 1.55 -0.57 16.38
CA VAL A 103 2.22 -0.45 17.69
C VAL A 103 1.19 -0.40 18.83
N TYR A 104 0.14 0.40 18.68
CA TYR A 104 -0.95 0.50 19.67
C TYR A 104 -1.64 -0.85 19.88
N GLU A 105 -1.99 -1.57 18.81
CA GLU A 105 -2.66 -2.87 18.89
C GLU A 105 -1.81 -3.90 19.62
N ASN A 106 -0.50 -3.98 19.32
CA ASN A 106 0.41 -4.90 19.99
C ASN A 106 0.54 -4.60 21.49
N ILE A 107 0.66 -3.32 21.87
CA ILE A 107 0.71 -2.93 23.29
C ILE A 107 -0.60 -3.29 23.98
N ARG A 108 -1.73 -2.98 23.36
CA ARG A 108 -3.06 -3.26 23.90
C ARG A 108 -3.29 -4.76 24.08
N GLU A 109 -2.90 -5.57 23.10
CA GLU A 109 -3.00 -7.03 23.17
C GLU A 109 -2.18 -7.60 24.33
N VAL A 110 -0.94 -7.15 24.48
CA VAL A 110 -0.07 -7.56 25.60
C VAL A 110 -0.71 -7.21 26.95
N LEU A 111 -1.16 -5.96 27.12
CA LEU A 111 -1.77 -5.51 28.37
C LEU A 111 -3.07 -6.27 28.70
N ILE A 112 -3.92 -6.52 27.70
CA ILE A 112 -5.16 -7.29 27.88
C ILE A 112 -4.86 -8.75 28.24
N SER A 113 -3.86 -9.36 27.60
CA SER A 113 -3.48 -10.74 27.86
C SER A 113 -2.91 -10.91 29.27
N ILE A 114 -2.05 -9.98 29.73
CA ILE A 114 -1.57 -9.93 31.12
C ILE A 114 -2.76 -9.82 32.09
N LEU A 115 -3.70 -8.92 31.83
CA LEU A 115 -4.85 -8.71 32.71
C LEU A 115 -5.78 -9.94 32.78
N ARG A 116 -6.00 -10.61 31.65
CA ARG A 116 -6.91 -11.76 31.56
C ARG A 116 -6.30 -13.03 32.11
N ASN A 117 -5.04 -13.31 31.77
CA ASN A 117 -4.41 -14.60 32.00
C ASN A 117 -3.38 -14.56 33.13
N ASN A 118 -2.96 -13.38 33.61
CA ASN A 118 -1.86 -13.21 34.57
C ASN A 118 -0.56 -13.91 34.14
N THR A 119 -0.38 -14.07 32.83
CA THR A 119 0.78 -14.66 32.15
C THR A 119 0.98 -14.00 30.79
N LEU A 120 2.18 -14.14 30.25
CA LEU A 120 2.56 -13.71 28.89
C LEU A 120 2.59 -14.89 27.90
N GLU A 121 2.14 -16.07 28.34
CA GLU A 121 2.12 -17.27 27.50
C GLU A 121 1.17 -17.11 26.31
N GLY A 122 1.63 -17.51 25.13
CA GLY A 122 0.89 -17.37 23.87
C GLY A 122 0.98 -16.01 23.20
N ILE A 123 1.72 -15.05 23.77
CA ILE A 123 1.99 -13.75 23.16
C ILE A 123 3.34 -13.78 22.43
N ASN A 124 3.40 -13.21 21.23
CA ASN A 124 4.68 -13.01 20.54
C ASN A 124 5.45 -11.82 21.16
N MET A 125 6.24 -12.10 22.19
CA MET A 125 7.06 -11.08 22.86
C MET A 125 8.13 -10.48 21.94
N GLU A 126 8.62 -11.21 20.94
CA GLU A 126 9.58 -10.68 19.97
C GLU A 126 8.95 -9.55 19.14
N ASP A 127 7.71 -9.77 18.65
CA ASP A 127 6.97 -8.74 17.94
C ASP A 127 6.71 -7.53 18.83
N PHE A 128 6.34 -7.74 20.10
CA PHE A 128 6.18 -6.64 21.06
C PHE A 128 7.46 -5.81 21.18
N TYR A 129 8.61 -6.44 21.46
CA TYR A 129 9.89 -5.73 21.61
C TYR A 129 10.33 -5.00 20.34
N MET A 130 10.10 -5.59 19.17
CA MET A 130 10.40 -4.94 17.89
C MET A 130 9.51 -3.70 17.67
N ASN A 131 8.22 -3.80 17.97
CA ASN A 131 7.29 -2.68 17.84
C ASN A 131 7.58 -1.56 18.85
N VAL A 132 7.99 -1.89 20.09
CA VAL A 132 8.46 -0.92 21.08
C VAL A 132 9.67 -0.15 20.55
N ARG A 133 10.65 -0.83 19.94
CA ARG A 133 11.84 -0.19 19.35
C ARG A 133 11.48 0.70 18.17
N HIS A 134 10.59 0.24 17.29
CA HIS A 134 10.11 1.03 16.16
C HIS A 134 9.31 2.26 16.60
N SER A 135 8.63 2.19 17.74
CA SER A 135 7.82 3.29 18.26
C SER A 135 8.62 4.60 18.42
N LYS A 136 9.91 4.51 18.76
CA LYS A 136 10.84 5.65 18.88
C LYS A 136 10.96 6.50 17.61
N PHE A 137 10.72 5.91 16.44
CA PHE A 137 10.77 6.58 15.15
C PHE A 137 9.40 7.04 14.66
N LEU A 138 8.33 6.46 15.19
CA LEU A 138 6.96 6.70 14.75
C LEU A 138 6.24 7.78 15.58
N PHE A 139 6.63 7.93 16.84
CA PHE A 139 5.98 8.81 17.82
C PHE A 139 6.93 9.91 18.31
N ASN A 140 6.36 10.89 19.02
CA ASN A 140 7.15 11.90 19.70
C ASN A 140 7.89 11.29 20.92
N LYS A 141 8.80 12.08 21.52
CA LYS A 141 9.60 11.65 22.67
C LYS A 141 8.75 11.27 23.89
N GLU A 142 7.64 11.96 24.10
CA GLU A 142 6.74 11.73 25.23
C GLU A 142 6.07 10.36 25.17
N ILE A 143 5.41 10.04 24.05
CA ILE A 143 4.78 8.73 23.86
C ILE A 143 5.83 7.63 23.77
N SER A 144 6.98 7.89 23.14
CA SER A 144 8.07 6.91 23.12
C SER A 144 8.55 6.55 24.53
N ALA A 145 8.71 7.54 25.42
CA ALA A 145 9.07 7.31 26.82
C ALA A 145 7.96 6.57 27.59
N TYR A 146 6.69 6.86 27.30
CA TYR A 146 5.56 6.13 27.86
C TYR A 146 5.55 4.65 27.45
N ILE A 147 5.79 4.36 26.16
CA ILE A 147 5.89 2.99 25.65
C ILE A 147 7.07 2.25 26.27
N GLU A 148 8.23 2.90 26.43
CA GLU A 148 9.40 2.33 27.14
C GLU A 148 9.08 2.01 28.60
N GLN A 149 8.26 2.83 29.27
CA GLN A 149 7.81 2.55 30.63
C GLN A 149 6.92 1.30 30.67
N ILE A 150 6.04 1.11 29.69
CA ILE A 150 5.24 -0.11 29.57
C ILE A 150 6.16 -1.32 29.35
N ASP A 151 7.08 -1.24 28.39
CA ASP A 151 8.05 -2.29 28.08
C ASP A 151 8.82 -2.75 29.32
N LYS A 152 9.32 -1.80 30.11
CA LYS A 152 10.01 -2.09 31.37
C LYS A 152 9.11 -2.87 32.35
N ASN A 153 7.89 -2.38 32.59
CA ASN A 153 6.97 -3.04 33.53
C ASN A 153 6.53 -4.44 33.02
N VAL A 154 6.37 -4.62 31.71
CA VAL A 154 6.07 -5.94 31.12
C VAL A 154 7.25 -6.90 31.33
N SER A 155 8.48 -6.44 31.13
CA SER A 155 9.70 -7.22 31.37
C SER A 155 9.88 -7.58 32.85
N ASP A 156 9.62 -6.63 33.76
CA ASP A 156 9.64 -6.86 35.20
C ASP A 156 8.58 -7.91 35.60
N PHE A 157 7.37 -7.79 35.06
CA PHE A 157 6.29 -8.78 35.26
C PHE A 157 6.68 -10.17 34.74
N GLN A 158 7.28 -10.26 33.54
CA GLN A 158 7.76 -11.51 32.96
C GLN A 158 8.80 -12.17 33.85
N THR A 159 9.78 -11.38 34.31
CA THR A 159 10.86 -11.82 35.19
C THR A 159 10.32 -12.37 36.51
N ASP A 160 9.35 -11.68 37.11
CA ASP A 160 8.75 -12.13 38.37
C ASP A 160 7.87 -13.37 38.17
N CYS A 161 7.20 -13.52 37.02
CA CYS A 161 6.52 -14.76 36.66
C CYS A 161 7.49 -15.94 36.53
N MET A 162 8.65 -15.73 35.88
CA MET A 162 9.68 -16.76 35.74
C MET A 162 10.23 -17.19 37.09
N LYS A 163 10.60 -16.24 37.96
CA LYS A 163 11.06 -16.54 39.34
C LYS A 163 10.05 -17.39 40.11
N LEU A 164 8.76 -17.05 40.03
CA LEU A 164 7.71 -17.79 40.73
C LEU A 164 7.48 -19.19 40.15
N GLY A 165 7.55 -19.35 38.82
CA GLY A 165 7.40 -20.64 38.14
C GLY A 165 8.61 -21.56 38.29
N GLU A 166 9.83 -21.01 38.34
CA GLU A 166 11.06 -21.78 38.57
C GLU A 166 11.14 -22.31 40.01
N ASN A 167 10.65 -21.56 41.01
CA ASN A 167 10.65 -22.00 42.41
C ASN A 167 9.75 -23.20 42.69
N GLU A 168 8.75 -23.48 41.85
CA GLU A 168 7.98 -24.71 41.96
C GLU A 168 8.85 -25.95 41.67
N LYS A 169 9.97 -25.76 40.95
CA LYS A 169 10.91 -26.81 40.52
C LYS A 169 12.31 -26.67 41.15
N ALA A 170 12.66 -25.51 41.71
CA ALA A 170 13.98 -25.21 42.26
C ALA A 170 13.87 -24.71 43.73
N PRO A 171 14.46 -25.40 44.72
CA PRO A 171 14.17 -25.18 46.14
C PRO A 171 14.90 -23.99 46.80
N PHE A 172 15.27 -22.94 46.05
CA PHE A 172 16.25 -21.94 46.50
C PHE A 172 15.67 -20.61 47.04
N MET A 173 14.36 -20.39 46.99
CA MET A 173 13.76 -19.14 47.48
C MET A 173 13.15 -19.31 48.87
N THR A 174 13.51 -18.42 49.80
CA THR A 174 12.88 -18.35 51.13
C THR A 174 11.46 -17.80 51.03
N GLU A 175 10.61 -18.05 52.04
CA GLU A 175 9.24 -17.54 52.07
C GLU A 175 9.18 -16.01 51.97
N GLU A 176 10.08 -15.30 52.66
CA GLU A 176 10.20 -13.83 52.60
C GLU A 176 10.51 -13.35 51.17
N GLN A 177 11.46 -13.99 50.50
CA GLN A 177 11.81 -13.65 49.12
C GLN A 177 10.64 -13.92 48.17
N ARG A 178 9.90 -15.01 48.37
CA ARG A 178 8.71 -15.33 47.58
C ARG A 178 7.61 -14.28 47.75
N ASN A 179 7.32 -13.89 48.99
CA ASN A 179 6.32 -12.85 49.27
C ASN A 179 6.73 -11.51 48.63
N LYS A 180 8.01 -11.14 48.68
CA LYS A 180 8.52 -9.94 48.00
C LYS A 180 8.33 -9.97 46.49
N VAL A 181 8.58 -11.11 45.84
CA VAL A 181 8.36 -11.26 44.38
C VAL A 181 6.86 -11.22 44.04
N LEU A 182 6.00 -11.79 44.88
CA LEU A 182 4.55 -11.70 44.73
C LEU A 182 4.06 -10.25 44.84
N ASP A 183 4.51 -9.52 45.87
CA ASP A 183 4.14 -8.11 46.06
C ASP A 183 4.57 -7.26 44.85
N ASN A 184 5.79 -7.45 44.36
CA ASN A 184 6.25 -6.79 43.14
C ASN A 184 5.38 -7.14 41.93
N LYS A 185 5.07 -8.43 41.73
CA LYS A 185 4.20 -8.87 40.63
C LYS A 185 2.83 -8.21 40.70
N TYR A 186 2.20 -8.15 41.88
CA TYR A 186 0.89 -7.52 42.05
C TYR A 186 0.94 -6.01 41.84
N ASN A 187 1.98 -5.34 42.33
CA ASN A 187 2.16 -3.90 42.11
C ASN A 187 2.32 -3.57 40.61
N THR A 188 3.13 -4.36 39.90
CA THR A 188 3.32 -4.21 38.46
C THR A 188 2.04 -4.51 37.69
N LEU A 189 1.30 -5.55 38.08
CA LEU A 189 0.01 -5.91 37.48
C LEU A 189 -1.04 -4.80 37.69
N ASP A 190 -1.14 -4.24 38.90
CA ASP A 190 -2.03 -3.11 39.20
C ASP A 190 -1.67 -1.89 38.33
N TRP A 191 -0.38 -1.57 38.22
CA TRP A 191 0.08 -0.48 37.35
C TRP A 191 -0.26 -0.72 35.88
N LEU A 192 0.01 -1.92 35.34
CA LEU A 192 -0.29 -2.30 33.96
C LEU A 192 -1.81 -2.27 33.68
N SER A 193 -2.64 -2.69 34.65
CA SER A 193 -4.10 -2.66 34.52
C SER A 193 -4.64 -1.24 34.37
N LYS A 194 -4.02 -0.26 35.06
CA LYS A 194 -4.36 1.15 34.93
C LYS A 194 -3.98 1.70 33.56
N GLN A 195 -2.89 1.19 32.96
CA GLN A 195 -2.45 1.60 31.63
C GLN A 195 -3.49 1.29 30.55
N VAL A 196 -4.19 0.15 30.64
CA VAL A 196 -5.26 -0.22 29.69
C VAL A 196 -6.31 0.89 29.53
N LYS A 197 -6.64 1.59 30.63
CA LYS A 197 -7.67 2.65 30.61
C LYS A 197 -7.17 3.98 30.04
N ILE A 198 -5.89 4.28 30.18
CA ILE A 198 -5.31 5.55 29.72
C ILE A 198 -4.63 5.44 28.36
N LEU A 199 -4.39 4.22 27.88
CA LEU A 199 -3.74 3.93 26.59
C LEU A 199 -4.46 4.65 25.44
N ASP A 200 -5.78 4.52 25.38
CA ASP A 200 -6.59 5.13 24.31
C ASP A 200 -6.47 6.66 24.30
N ASN A 201 -6.46 7.28 25.48
CA ASN A 201 -6.29 8.72 25.61
C ASN A 201 -4.90 9.17 25.17
N ASN A 202 -3.85 8.46 25.58
CA ASN A 202 -2.47 8.80 25.22
C ASN A 202 -2.22 8.67 23.71
N PHE A 203 -2.84 7.68 23.05
CA PHE A 203 -2.67 7.45 21.61
C PHE A 203 -3.66 8.21 20.73
N SER A 204 -4.79 8.69 21.28
CA SER A 204 -5.87 9.36 20.53
C SER A 204 -5.36 10.45 19.58
N SER A 205 -4.46 11.31 20.06
CA SER A 205 -3.89 12.41 19.27
C SER A 205 -3.13 11.95 18.03
N PHE A 206 -2.62 10.72 18.01
CA PHE A 206 -1.89 10.12 16.89
C PHE A 206 -2.78 9.29 15.96
N MET A 207 -4.01 8.99 16.38
CA MET A 207 -4.99 8.20 15.61
C MET A 207 -5.99 9.08 14.83
N GLU A 208 -5.96 10.40 15.00
CA GLU A 208 -6.79 11.32 14.24
C GLU A 208 -6.24 11.50 12.81
N ILE A 209 -6.91 10.88 11.83
CA ILE A 209 -6.56 10.98 10.40
C ILE A 209 -6.59 12.45 9.91
N SER A 210 -7.41 13.31 10.53
CA SER A 210 -7.54 14.73 10.18
C SER A 210 -6.29 15.56 10.45
N LYS A 211 -5.38 15.10 11.31
CA LYS A 211 -4.14 15.80 11.69
C LYS A 211 -2.92 15.39 10.86
N ILE A 212 -3.07 14.43 9.94
CA ILE A 212 -1.97 13.88 9.12
C ILE A 212 -1.94 14.53 7.74
#